data_AF-A0A9K3KJ30-F1
#
_entry.id   AF-A0A9K3KJ30-F1
#
_cell.length_a   1.000
_cell.length_b   1.000
_cell.length_c   1.000
_cell.angle_alpha   90.00
_cell.angle_beta   90.00
_cell.angle_gamma   90.00
#
_symmetry.space_group_name_H-M   'P 1'
#
loop_
_entity.id
_entity.type
_entity.pdbx_description
1 polymer ?
#
loop_
_entity_poly.entity_id
_entity_poly.type
_entity_poly.pdbx_seq_one_letter_code
_entity_poly.pdbx_strand_id
1 'polypeptide(L)'
;MASGASGGGGSADPWAWLGLLKWTLAHQDGTKPSDISPMTEEDKAFLEKVMKEGIIDENERMKFILQEFSNAMEYYQSLSQTAGSTITEDLPSLPISEDALEDLLQELRDIVEQIDFARAFVAMKGTTYLLGAVTASSGIPEAIRNQCLGIMATLAQNNPPVQKELLELSAIKALSELFLQEDEDICPMSTKVAIIQAISAIVRNYDVTENVFEHLPQTPLLMVKGLDPDPVVTNEKLRTKTLFFLNAFLTSDTSSSARVNKFADAVNMIADPQYLDDGSNYQLREYSIGMLQQLLERKMGIKILLQRKELLVSLGVQRISAMRALTGEEADMAQIELEQWESFLVLLARAKAEDETVSSLTTANAPMMIAM
;
A
#
# COMPACT_ATOMS: atom_id res chain seq x y z
N MET A 1 46.28 -40.05 31.64
CA MET A 1 45.27 -39.00 31.91
C MET A 1 45.14 -38.20 30.62
N ALA A 2 44.04 -38.42 29.92
CA ALA A 2 43.80 -37.88 28.59
C ALA A 2 43.13 -36.50 28.69
N SER A 3 43.64 -35.56 27.89
CA SER A 3 43.08 -34.23 27.66
C SER A 3 41.79 -34.35 26.85
N GLY A 4 40.70 -33.78 27.36
CA GLY A 4 39.42 -33.64 26.64
C GLY A 4 39.37 -32.33 25.87
N ALA A 5 39.19 -32.41 24.55
CA ALA A 5 38.84 -31.28 23.70
C ALA A 5 37.31 -31.21 23.57
N SER A 6 36.74 -30.09 23.99
CA SER A 6 35.32 -29.73 23.83
C SER A 6 35.07 -29.27 22.40
N GLY A 7 34.34 -30.07 21.61
CA GLY A 7 33.81 -29.67 20.31
C GLY A 7 32.57 -28.79 20.47
N GLY A 8 32.61 -27.59 19.89
CA GLY A 8 31.51 -26.64 19.86
C GLY A 8 30.36 -27.12 18.97
N GLY A 9 29.15 -27.08 19.51
CA GLY A 9 27.92 -27.30 18.76
C GLY A 9 27.60 -26.09 17.90
N GLY A 10 27.68 -26.25 16.58
CA GLY A 10 27.12 -25.29 15.62
C GLY A 10 25.60 -25.32 15.68
N SER A 11 24.99 -24.18 15.96
CA SER A 11 23.55 -23.96 15.83
C SER A 11 23.15 -24.10 14.36
N ALA A 12 22.53 -25.23 14.00
CA ALA A 12 22.00 -25.45 12.65
C ALA A 12 20.88 -24.43 12.35
N ASP A 13 21.03 -23.73 11.23
CA ASP A 13 20.16 -22.66 10.78
C ASP A 13 18.71 -23.16 10.60
N PRO A 14 17.68 -22.56 11.25
CA PRO A 14 16.30 -23.02 11.15
C PRO A 14 15.76 -23.13 9.72
N TRP A 15 16.28 -22.31 8.80
CA TRP A 15 15.90 -22.30 7.39
C TRP A 15 16.41 -23.51 6.60
N ALA A 16 17.57 -24.04 6.99
CA ALA A 16 18.15 -25.25 6.42
C ALA A 16 17.21 -26.46 6.61
N TRP A 17 16.53 -26.53 7.76
CA TRP A 17 15.58 -27.61 8.06
C TRP A 17 14.26 -27.50 7.29
N LEU A 18 13.78 -26.28 7.05
CA LEU A 18 12.53 -26.06 6.28
C LEU A 18 12.72 -26.40 4.79
N GLY A 19 13.86 -26.03 4.21
CA GLY A 19 14.24 -26.42 2.85
C GLY A 19 14.35 -27.93 2.70
N LEU A 20 15.02 -28.59 3.66
CA LEU A 20 15.14 -30.05 3.70
C LEU A 20 13.78 -30.74 3.78
N LEU A 21 12.86 -30.25 4.63
CA LEU A 21 11.52 -30.81 4.78
C LEU A 21 10.71 -30.75 3.47
N LYS A 22 10.73 -29.62 2.77
CA LYS A 22 10.03 -29.45 1.48
C LYS A 22 10.60 -30.40 0.41
N TRP A 23 11.93 -30.54 0.38
CA TRP A 23 12.60 -31.45 -0.55
C TRP A 23 12.24 -32.92 -0.24
N THR A 24 12.26 -33.33 1.03
CA THR A 24 11.89 -34.70 1.43
C THR A 24 10.43 -35.00 1.08
N LEU A 25 9.50 -34.08 1.34
CA LEU A 25 8.08 -34.26 0.99
C LEU A 25 7.85 -34.42 -0.52
N ALA A 26 8.64 -33.75 -1.36
CA ALA A 26 8.54 -33.86 -2.81
C ALA A 26 9.10 -35.20 -3.36
N HIS A 27 9.95 -35.88 -2.60
CA HIS A 27 10.67 -37.09 -3.05
C HIS A 27 10.27 -38.36 -2.28
N GLN A 28 9.28 -38.28 -1.38
CA GLN A 28 8.80 -39.42 -0.59
C GLN A 28 7.41 -39.87 -1.06
N ASP A 29 7.38 -40.90 -1.93
CA ASP A 29 6.17 -41.48 -2.56
C ASP A 29 5.29 -42.32 -1.58
N GLY A 30 5.61 -42.34 -0.27
CA GLY A 30 4.76 -42.94 0.78
C GLY A 30 4.41 -44.45 0.66
N THR A 31 4.81 -45.14 -0.42
CA THR A 31 4.29 -46.47 -0.79
C THR A 31 5.33 -47.59 -0.78
N LYS A 32 6.55 -47.33 -0.28
CA LYS A 32 7.59 -48.34 -0.07
C LYS A 32 8.04 -48.39 1.40
N PRO A 33 8.33 -49.58 1.96
CA PRO A 33 8.94 -49.68 3.28
C PRO A 33 10.27 -48.92 3.25
N SER A 34 10.44 -47.94 4.14
CA SER A 34 11.67 -47.18 4.21
C SER A 34 12.76 -48.05 4.83
N ASP A 35 13.71 -48.53 4.01
CA ASP A 35 14.99 -49.02 4.51
C ASP A 35 15.75 -47.81 5.08
N ILE A 36 15.62 -47.58 6.38
CA ILE A 36 16.31 -46.49 7.09
C ILE A 36 17.79 -46.88 7.19
N SER A 37 18.55 -46.52 6.15
CA SER A 37 20.01 -46.61 6.18
C SER A 37 20.59 -45.22 6.46
N PRO A 38 21.66 -45.12 7.28
CA PRO A 38 22.36 -43.86 7.46
C PRO A 38 22.87 -43.37 6.09
N MET A 39 22.65 -42.08 5.78
CA MET A 39 23.10 -41.48 4.52
C MET A 39 24.58 -41.77 4.29
N THR A 40 24.92 -42.09 3.04
CA THR A 40 26.32 -42.22 2.62
C THR A 40 27.03 -40.89 2.79
N GLU A 41 28.34 -40.90 3.01
CA GLU A 41 29.13 -39.66 3.15
C GLU A 41 29.10 -38.82 1.86
N GLU A 42 28.95 -39.47 0.71
CA GLU A 42 28.81 -38.83 -0.60
C GLU A 42 27.46 -38.07 -0.70
N ASP A 43 26.36 -38.69 -0.27
CA ASP A 43 25.04 -38.05 -0.25
C ASP A 43 24.97 -36.91 0.78
N LYS A 44 25.66 -37.05 1.92
CA LYS A 44 25.78 -35.96 2.91
C LYS A 44 26.55 -34.78 2.33
N ALA A 45 27.71 -35.02 1.72
CA ALA A 45 28.51 -33.96 1.11
C ALA A 45 27.78 -33.29 -0.07
N PHE A 46 27.04 -34.07 -0.86
CA PHE A 46 26.19 -33.53 -1.92
C PHE A 46 25.05 -32.68 -1.36
N LEU A 47 24.33 -33.16 -0.35
CA LEU A 47 23.25 -32.43 0.30
C LEU A 47 23.76 -31.15 0.96
N GLU A 48 24.87 -31.20 1.70
CA GLU A 48 25.51 -30.01 2.29
C GLU A 48 25.92 -29.00 1.22
N LYS A 49 26.45 -29.48 0.09
CA LYS A 49 26.80 -28.63 -1.05
C LYS A 49 25.56 -27.99 -1.68
N VAL A 50 24.50 -28.76 -1.95
CA VAL A 50 23.24 -28.25 -2.51
C VAL A 50 22.53 -27.30 -1.56
N MET A 51 22.59 -27.55 -0.25
CA MET A 51 22.04 -26.64 0.76
C MET A 51 22.85 -25.35 0.85
N LYS A 52 24.18 -25.41 0.72
CA LYS A 52 25.05 -24.24 0.75
C LYS A 52 25.01 -23.42 -0.55
N GLU A 53 24.85 -24.07 -1.70
CA GLU A 53 24.82 -23.43 -3.02
C GLU A 53 23.40 -23.06 -3.47
N GLY A 54 22.37 -23.72 -2.94
CA GLY A 54 20.98 -23.56 -3.34
C GLY A 54 20.12 -22.70 -2.42
N ILE A 55 20.61 -22.32 -1.23
CA ILE A 55 19.94 -21.36 -0.34
C ILE A 55 20.57 -19.98 -0.61
N ILE A 56 19.84 -19.13 -1.34
CA ILE A 56 20.21 -17.73 -1.50
C ILE A 56 20.01 -17.05 -0.15
N ASP A 57 21.05 -16.42 0.39
CA ASP A 57 20.91 -15.56 1.57
C ASP A 57 20.26 -14.26 1.14
N GLU A 58 18.96 -14.17 1.37
CA GLU A 58 18.16 -13.00 0.99
C GLU A 58 18.62 -11.70 1.66
N ASN A 59 19.26 -11.77 2.84
CA ASN A 59 19.81 -10.56 3.46
C ASN A 59 21.02 -10.04 2.68
N GLU A 60 21.92 -10.93 2.28
CA GLU A 60 23.05 -10.57 1.42
C GLU A 60 22.57 -10.14 0.04
N ARG A 61 21.52 -10.77 -0.50
CA ARG A 61 20.92 -10.37 -1.77
C ARG A 61 20.31 -8.97 -1.70
N MET A 62 19.54 -8.66 -0.66
CA MET A 62 19.00 -7.32 -0.44
C MET A 62 20.10 -6.26 -0.30
N LYS A 63 21.21 -6.56 0.39
CA LYS A 63 22.36 -5.64 0.50
C LYS A 63 22.97 -5.34 -0.86
N PHE A 64 23.17 -6.37 -1.68
CA PHE A 64 23.66 -6.21 -3.04
C PHE A 64 22.72 -5.33 -3.87
N ILE A 65 21.41 -5.61 -3.85
CA ILE A 65 20.43 -4.81 -4.59
C ILE A 65 20.45 -3.35 -4.11
N LEU A 66 20.51 -3.12 -2.79
CA LEU A 66 20.55 -1.76 -2.24
C LEU A 66 21.83 -1.01 -2.63
N GLN A 67 22.96 -1.70 -2.74
CA GLN A 67 24.22 -1.13 -3.21
C GLN A 67 24.13 -0.70 -4.68
N GLU A 68 23.65 -1.58 -5.56
CA GLU A 68 23.46 -1.25 -6.99
C GLU A 68 22.46 -0.11 -7.17
N PHE A 69 21.36 -0.12 -6.42
CA PHE A 69 20.39 0.96 -6.39
C PHE A 69 21.02 2.28 -5.94
N SER A 70 21.81 2.28 -4.86
CA SER A 70 22.51 3.47 -4.39
C SER A 70 23.46 4.05 -5.44
N ASN A 71 24.24 3.20 -6.11
CA ASN A 71 25.14 3.62 -7.19
C ASN A 71 24.36 4.27 -8.35
N ALA A 72 23.20 3.72 -8.71
CA ALA A 72 22.33 4.31 -9.72
C ALA A 72 21.75 5.66 -9.28
N MET A 73 21.36 5.82 -8.00
CA MET A 73 20.86 7.10 -7.49
C MET A 73 21.93 8.19 -7.48
N GLU A 74 23.17 7.86 -7.11
CA GLU A 74 24.31 8.78 -7.20
C GLU A 74 24.56 9.24 -8.65
N TYR A 75 24.45 8.31 -9.61
CA TYR A 75 24.52 8.65 -11.03
C TYR A 75 23.43 9.67 -11.44
N TYR A 76 22.15 9.41 -11.13
CA TYR A 76 21.08 10.35 -11.49
C TYR A 76 21.22 11.71 -10.80
N GLN A 77 21.71 11.72 -9.56
CA GLN A 77 22.00 12.97 -8.85
C GLN A 77 23.11 13.76 -9.53
N SER A 78 24.17 13.10 -10.00
CA SER A 78 25.28 13.74 -10.72
C SER A 78 24.85 14.31 -12.08
N LEU A 79 23.95 13.63 -12.81
CA LEU A 79 23.38 14.13 -14.06
C LEU A 79 22.59 15.42 -13.86
N SER A 80 21.74 15.45 -12.82
CA SER A 80 20.94 16.62 -12.47
C SER A 80 21.80 17.85 -12.15
N GLN A 81 22.95 17.65 -11.49
CA GLN A 81 23.91 18.72 -11.19
C GLN A 81 24.69 19.20 -12.44
N THR A 82 24.96 18.30 -13.39
CA THR A 82 25.78 18.59 -14.57
C THR A 82 24.97 19.25 -15.69
N ALA A 83 23.65 19.04 -15.75
CA ALA A 83 22.76 19.69 -16.74
C ALA A 83 22.80 21.24 -16.71
N GLY A 84 23.36 21.86 -15.68
CA GLY A 84 23.60 23.31 -15.58
C GLY A 84 25.01 23.80 -15.94
N SER A 85 25.98 22.92 -16.24
CA SER A 85 27.37 23.29 -16.58
C SER A 85 27.83 22.63 -17.88
N THR A 86 28.60 23.38 -18.68
CA THR A 86 29.18 22.98 -19.96
C THR A 86 29.78 21.57 -19.91
N ILE A 87 29.33 20.73 -20.85
CA ILE A 87 29.73 19.34 -21.07
C ILE A 87 31.26 19.21 -21.09
N THR A 88 31.82 18.51 -20.11
CA THR A 88 33.18 17.95 -20.15
C THR A 88 33.11 16.46 -20.44
N GLU A 89 34.10 15.91 -21.15
CA GLU A 89 34.12 14.56 -21.76
C GLU A 89 34.12 13.36 -20.78
N ASP A 90 34.02 13.56 -19.47
CA ASP A 90 33.92 12.53 -18.43
C ASP A 90 32.51 12.49 -17.81
N LEU A 91 31.48 12.19 -18.61
CA LEU A 91 30.18 11.86 -18.01
C LEU A 91 30.28 10.50 -17.31
N PRO A 92 29.86 10.39 -16.03
CA PRO A 92 29.76 9.09 -15.38
C PRO A 92 28.85 8.18 -16.21
N SER A 93 29.18 6.90 -16.32
CA SER A 93 28.32 5.90 -16.96
C SER A 93 27.39 5.30 -15.92
N LEU A 94 26.12 5.08 -16.28
CA LEU A 94 25.19 4.33 -15.44
C LEU A 94 25.79 2.94 -15.14
N PRO A 95 25.91 2.53 -13.87
CA PRO A 95 26.65 1.32 -13.47
C PRO A 95 25.99 0.03 -13.97
N ILE A 96 24.66 0.03 -14.11
CA ILE A 96 23.84 -1.06 -14.64
C ILE A 96 22.77 -0.49 -15.57
N SER A 97 22.24 -1.23 -16.54
CA SER A 97 21.16 -0.69 -17.38
C SER A 97 19.89 -0.41 -16.57
N GLU A 98 19.03 0.50 -17.06
CA GLU A 98 17.74 0.79 -16.43
C GLU A 98 16.88 -0.47 -16.29
N ASP A 99 16.77 -1.28 -17.35
CA ASP A 99 16.06 -2.56 -17.32
C ASP A 99 16.60 -3.51 -16.24
N ALA A 100 17.93 -3.61 -16.08
CA ALA A 100 18.53 -4.46 -15.07
C ALA A 100 18.27 -3.92 -13.65
N LEU A 101 18.20 -2.60 -13.49
CA LEU A 101 17.84 -2.00 -12.21
C LEU A 101 16.37 -2.25 -11.87
N GLU A 102 15.47 -2.16 -12.85
CA GLU A 102 14.05 -2.52 -12.68
C GLU A 102 13.89 -3.98 -12.26
N ASP A 103 14.61 -4.91 -12.89
CA ASP A 103 14.62 -6.33 -12.52
C ASP A 103 15.09 -6.54 -11.08
N LEU A 104 16.17 -5.86 -10.66
CA LEU A 104 16.67 -5.92 -9.27
C LEU A 104 15.65 -5.35 -8.27
N LEU A 105 14.95 -4.26 -8.62
CA LEU A 105 13.92 -3.68 -7.77
C LEU A 105 12.68 -4.57 -7.68
N GLN A 106 12.32 -5.26 -8.76
CA GLN A 106 11.25 -6.25 -8.75
C GLN A 106 11.63 -7.45 -7.87
N GLU A 107 12.86 -7.95 -8.00
CA GLU A 107 13.38 -9.01 -7.12
C GLU A 107 13.37 -8.58 -5.65
N LEU A 108 13.83 -7.36 -5.34
CA LEU A 108 13.76 -6.82 -3.99
C LEU A 108 12.32 -6.80 -3.47
N ARG A 109 11.36 -6.42 -4.32
CA ARG A 109 9.95 -6.41 -3.95
C ARG A 109 9.46 -7.81 -3.56
N ASP A 110 9.84 -8.83 -4.32
CA ASP A 110 9.48 -10.22 -4.07
C ASP A 110 10.08 -10.72 -2.74
N ILE A 111 11.33 -10.36 -2.45
CA ILE A 111 12.00 -10.71 -1.18
C ILE A 111 11.26 -10.10 0.01
N VAL A 112 10.94 -8.80 -0.06
CA VAL A 112 10.32 -8.07 1.05
C VAL A 112 8.82 -8.32 1.20
N GLU A 113 8.20 -9.15 0.36
CA GLU A 113 6.86 -9.69 0.64
C GLU A 113 6.84 -10.51 1.94
N GLN A 114 7.99 -11.06 2.34
CA GLN A 114 8.14 -11.72 3.63
C GLN A 114 8.40 -10.68 4.73
N ILE A 115 7.58 -10.73 5.78
CA ILE A 115 7.60 -9.74 6.88
C ILE A 115 8.97 -9.64 7.56
N ASP A 116 9.69 -10.75 7.71
CA ASP A 116 11.01 -10.76 8.34
C ASP A 116 12.05 -10.03 7.50
N PHE A 117 12.07 -10.23 6.17
CA PHE A 117 12.95 -9.51 5.26
C PHE A 117 12.55 -8.04 5.10
N ALA A 118 11.25 -7.72 5.13
CA ALA A 118 10.80 -6.33 5.19
C ALA A 118 11.38 -5.58 6.40
N ARG A 119 11.41 -6.24 7.58
CA ARG A 119 11.99 -5.66 8.80
C ARG A 119 13.51 -5.57 8.72
N ALA A 120 14.18 -6.58 8.16
CA ALA A 120 15.62 -6.53 7.92
C ALA A 120 15.98 -5.37 6.96
N PHE A 121 15.20 -5.17 5.90
CA PHE A 121 15.38 -4.07 4.95
C PHE A 121 15.24 -2.69 5.62
N VAL A 122 14.27 -2.53 6.52
CA VAL A 122 14.15 -1.34 7.36
C VAL A 122 15.36 -1.15 8.28
N ALA A 123 15.86 -2.21 8.92
CA ALA A 123 17.04 -2.15 9.77
C ALA A 123 18.30 -1.71 8.99
N MET A 124 18.38 -2.04 7.70
CA MET A 124 19.43 -1.57 6.78
C MET A 124 19.22 -0.15 6.26
N LYS A 125 18.20 0.57 6.76
CA LYS A 125 17.82 1.93 6.31
C LYS A 125 17.43 2.02 4.83
N GLY A 126 17.02 0.90 4.22
CA GLY A 126 16.61 0.83 2.82
C GLY A 126 15.42 1.73 2.49
N THR A 127 14.46 1.89 3.41
CA THR A 127 13.29 2.79 3.24
C THR A 127 13.68 4.25 3.01
N THR A 128 14.78 4.71 3.60
CA THR A 128 15.31 6.05 3.42
C THR A 128 15.75 6.30 1.97
N TYR A 129 16.41 5.31 1.36
CA TYR A 129 16.84 5.37 -0.04
C TYR A 129 15.64 5.37 -0.99
N LEU A 130 14.65 4.50 -0.74
CA LEU A 130 13.42 4.45 -1.54
C LEU A 130 12.68 5.80 -1.51
N LEU A 131 12.49 6.38 -0.31
CA LEU A 131 11.83 7.68 -0.18
C LEU A 131 12.62 8.81 -0.85
N GLY A 132 13.96 8.80 -0.71
CA GLY A 132 14.84 9.76 -1.38
C GLY A 132 14.73 9.70 -2.89
N ALA A 133 14.70 8.50 -3.48
CA ALA A 133 14.54 8.32 -4.92
C ALA A 133 13.17 8.80 -5.43
N VAL A 134 12.11 8.59 -4.65
CA VAL A 134 10.76 9.03 -5.03
C VAL A 134 10.62 10.55 -4.96
N THR A 135 11.24 11.19 -3.97
CA THR A 135 11.06 12.62 -3.67
C THR A 135 12.11 13.54 -4.30
N ALA A 136 13.11 12.98 -4.99
CA ALA A 136 14.12 13.75 -5.69
C ALA A 136 13.51 14.61 -6.82
N SER A 137 13.97 15.85 -6.93
CA SER A 137 13.33 16.90 -7.74
C SER A 137 13.45 16.71 -9.25
N SER A 138 14.36 15.87 -9.75
CA SER A 138 14.46 15.53 -11.19
C SER A 138 15.52 14.45 -11.46
N GLY A 139 15.46 13.84 -12.64
CA GLY A 139 16.54 13.01 -13.20
C GLY A 139 16.40 11.51 -13.00
N ILE A 140 15.59 11.06 -12.05
CA ILE A 140 15.32 9.62 -11.86
C ILE A 140 14.19 9.19 -12.82
N PRO A 141 14.31 8.05 -13.53
CA PRO A 141 13.25 7.54 -14.39
C PRO A 141 11.95 7.26 -13.64
N GLU A 142 10.83 7.48 -14.32
CA GLU A 142 9.49 7.28 -13.76
C GLU A 142 9.27 5.82 -13.30
N ALA A 143 9.71 4.86 -14.11
CA ALA A 143 9.57 3.43 -13.82
C ALA A 143 10.27 3.05 -12.50
N ILE A 144 11.48 3.58 -12.27
CA ILE A 144 12.24 3.38 -11.03
C ILE A 144 11.51 4.01 -9.82
N ARG A 145 10.98 5.24 -9.96
CA ARG A 145 10.18 5.85 -8.89
C ARG A 145 8.94 5.02 -8.55
N ASN A 146 8.25 4.53 -9.58
CA ASN A 146 7.05 3.71 -9.42
C ASN A 146 7.37 2.35 -8.75
N GLN A 147 8.52 1.74 -9.09
CA GLN A 147 8.99 0.52 -8.41
C GLN A 147 9.31 0.78 -6.94
N CYS A 148 9.98 1.90 -6.62
CA CYS A 148 10.26 2.28 -5.23
C CYS A 148 8.96 2.44 -4.42
N LEU A 149 7.95 3.12 -4.98
CA LEU A 149 6.62 3.23 -4.37
C LEU A 149 5.93 1.87 -4.20
N GLY A 150 6.08 0.98 -5.18
CA GLY A 150 5.58 -0.40 -5.11
C GLY A 150 6.22 -1.21 -3.97
N ILE A 151 7.54 -1.12 -3.82
CA ILE A 151 8.29 -1.75 -2.72
C ILE A 151 7.85 -1.15 -1.38
N MET A 152 7.74 0.18 -1.27
CA MET A 152 7.24 0.84 -0.05
C MET A 152 5.83 0.38 0.32
N ALA A 153 4.95 0.19 -0.66
CA ALA A 153 3.61 -0.34 -0.42
C ALA A 153 3.65 -1.77 0.11
N THR A 154 4.44 -2.66 -0.52
CA THR A 154 4.62 -4.06 -0.08
C THR A 154 5.19 -4.11 1.35
N LEU A 155 6.25 -3.33 1.62
CA LEU A 155 6.91 -3.24 2.93
C LEU A 155 5.94 -2.85 4.06
N ALA A 156 5.06 -1.87 3.80
CA ALA A 156 4.17 -1.30 4.81
C ALA A 156 2.86 -2.08 5.00
N GLN A 157 2.45 -2.88 4.02
CA GLN A 157 1.13 -3.51 4.01
C GLN A 157 0.91 -4.43 5.22
N ASN A 158 0.03 -4.01 6.14
CA ASN A 158 -0.26 -4.70 7.40
C ASN A 158 0.99 -4.99 8.25
N ASN A 159 1.98 -4.09 8.24
CA ASN A 159 3.26 -4.26 8.94
C ASN A 159 3.57 -3.06 9.86
N PRO A 160 3.01 -3.00 11.09
CA PRO A 160 3.11 -1.84 11.97
C PRO A 160 4.54 -1.33 12.25
N PRO A 161 5.56 -2.18 12.46
CA PRO A 161 6.94 -1.70 12.59
C PRO A 161 7.44 -0.89 11.39
N VAL A 162 7.10 -1.31 10.17
CA VAL A 162 7.52 -0.64 8.95
C VAL A 162 6.69 0.62 8.68
N GLN A 163 5.38 0.56 8.94
CA GLN A 163 4.51 1.74 8.91
C GLN A 163 5.01 2.83 9.86
N LYS A 164 5.47 2.44 11.06
CA LYS A 164 6.08 3.36 12.04
C LYS A 164 7.39 3.98 11.53
N GLU A 165 8.30 3.19 10.94
CA GLU A 165 9.54 3.75 10.37
C GLU A 165 9.22 4.78 9.26
N LEU A 166 8.31 4.45 8.35
CA LEU A 166 7.91 5.36 7.27
C LEU A 166 7.23 6.63 7.79
N LEU A 167 6.52 6.53 8.91
CA LEU A 167 5.98 7.68 9.62
C LEU A 167 7.08 8.59 10.18
N GLU A 168 8.10 8.01 10.82
CA GLU A 168 9.25 8.73 11.38
C GLU A 168 10.06 9.44 10.28
N LEU A 169 10.11 8.85 9.07
CA LEU A 169 10.69 9.47 7.87
C LEU A 169 9.80 10.56 7.24
N SER A 170 8.65 10.90 7.83
CA SER A 170 7.67 11.83 7.27
C SER A 170 7.19 11.44 5.86
N ALA A 171 7.18 10.15 5.54
CA ALA A 171 6.84 9.66 4.20
C ALA A 171 5.42 10.08 3.78
N ILE A 172 4.44 10.02 4.69
CA ILE A 172 3.06 10.45 4.39
C ILE A 172 3.04 11.91 3.92
N LYS A 173 3.77 12.79 4.63
CA LYS A 173 3.84 14.22 4.29
C LYS A 173 4.50 14.41 2.93
N ALA A 174 5.69 13.85 2.73
CA ALA A 174 6.48 14.03 1.52
C ALA A 174 5.75 13.47 0.28
N LEU A 175 5.16 12.28 0.38
CA LEU A 175 4.38 11.69 -0.71
C LEU A 175 3.12 12.49 -1.02
N SER A 176 2.46 13.06 0.00
CA SER A 176 1.29 13.90 -0.23
C SER A 176 1.65 15.23 -0.91
N GLU A 177 2.78 15.83 -0.55
CA GLU A 177 3.30 17.04 -1.19
C GLU A 177 3.73 16.80 -2.64
N LEU A 178 4.34 15.63 -2.92
CA LEU A 178 4.69 15.21 -4.27
C LEU A 178 3.43 14.98 -5.14
N PHE A 179 2.42 14.28 -4.59
CA PHE A 179 1.16 14.02 -5.27
C PHE A 179 0.44 15.31 -5.72
N LEU A 180 0.54 16.35 -4.89
CA LEU A 180 -0.11 17.64 -5.11
C LEU A 180 0.68 18.58 -6.01
N GLN A 181 1.84 18.18 -6.52
CA GLN A 181 2.53 18.94 -7.57
C GLN A 181 1.67 18.98 -8.84
N GLU A 182 1.55 20.17 -9.42
CA GLU A 182 0.80 20.40 -10.66
C GLU A 182 1.63 20.08 -11.91
N ASP A 183 2.95 19.99 -11.78
CA ASP A 183 3.87 19.68 -12.86
C ASP A 183 3.83 18.18 -13.19
N GLU A 184 3.30 17.84 -14.37
CA GLU A 184 3.21 16.46 -14.87
C GLU A 184 4.56 15.82 -15.14
N ASP A 185 5.61 16.61 -15.42
CA ASP A 185 6.97 16.09 -15.60
C ASP A 185 7.57 15.66 -14.26
N ILE A 186 7.15 16.30 -13.16
CA ILE A 186 7.58 15.96 -11.79
C ILE A 186 6.77 14.77 -11.26
N CYS A 187 5.44 14.83 -11.37
CA CYS A 187 4.55 13.81 -10.81
C CYS A 187 3.49 13.35 -11.83
N PRO A 188 3.85 12.46 -12.76
CA PRO A 188 2.91 11.95 -13.76
C PRO A 188 1.81 11.09 -13.12
N MET A 189 0.75 10.85 -13.89
CA MET A 189 -0.46 10.15 -13.43
C MET A 189 -0.19 8.75 -12.85
N SER A 190 0.69 7.98 -13.47
CA SER A 190 1.16 6.67 -13.01
C SER A 190 1.81 6.75 -11.62
N THR A 191 2.64 7.75 -11.39
CA THR A 191 3.26 8.02 -10.09
C THR A 191 2.22 8.44 -9.06
N LYS A 192 1.22 9.25 -9.43
CA LYS A 192 0.09 9.58 -8.55
C LYS A 192 -0.67 8.32 -8.09
N VAL A 193 -0.93 7.37 -8.99
CA VAL A 193 -1.55 6.08 -8.67
C VAL A 193 -0.69 5.27 -7.69
N ALA A 194 0.62 5.22 -7.91
CA ALA A 194 1.56 4.51 -7.04
C ALA A 194 1.71 5.18 -5.65
N ILE A 195 1.67 6.51 -5.58
CA ILE A 195 1.66 7.27 -4.33
C ILE A 195 0.43 6.92 -3.49
N ILE A 196 -0.77 6.94 -4.07
CA ILE A 196 -1.99 6.57 -3.34
C ILE A 196 -1.91 5.13 -2.82
N GLN A 197 -1.36 4.21 -3.62
CA GLN A 197 -1.17 2.83 -3.19
C GLN A 197 -0.21 2.73 -1.99
N ALA A 198 0.93 3.44 -2.03
CA ALA A 198 1.92 3.45 -0.95
C ALA A 198 1.36 4.10 0.32
N ILE A 199 0.74 5.28 0.22
CA ILE A 199 0.11 5.96 1.36
C ILE A 199 -0.97 5.08 1.97
N SER A 200 -1.82 4.44 1.15
CA SER A 200 -2.86 3.51 1.62
C SER A 200 -2.28 2.37 2.46
N ALA A 201 -1.16 1.77 2.02
CA ALA A 201 -0.48 0.71 2.78
C ALA A 201 0.18 1.21 4.07
N ILE A 202 0.73 2.43 4.07
CA ILE A 202 1.35 3.05 5.25
C ILE A 202 0.30 3.40 6.33
N VAL A 203 -0.87 3.87 5.90
CA VAL A 203 -1.88 4.45 6.80
C VAL A 203 -2.85 3.41 7.35
N ARG A 204 -3.34 2.48 6.53
CA ARG A 204 -4.45 1.61 6.93
C ARG A 204 -4.08 0.64 8.06
N ASN A 205 -5.05 0.37 8.93
CA ASN A 205 -4.98 -0.62 10.01
C ASN A 205 -3.88 -0.34 11.04
N TYR A 206 -3.47 0.92 11.19
CA TYR A 206 -2.53 1.34 12.21
C TYR A 206 -2.85 2.73 12.75
N ASP A 207 -3.44 2.77 13.94
CA ASP A 207 -4.01 3.96 14.58
C ASP A 207 -3.07 5.17 14.59
N VAL A 208 -1.76 4.93 14.75
CA VAL A 208 -0.76 5.99 14.82
C VAL A 208 -0.61 6.69 13.46
N THR A 209 -0.52 5.93 12.36
CA THR A 209 -0.40 6.51 11.02
C THR A 209 -1.73 7.09 10.54
N GLU A 210 -2.86 6.48 10.89
CA GLU A 210 -4.20 7.06 10.67
C GLU A 210 -4.33 8.42 11.35
N ASN A 211 -3.93 8.53 12.61
CA ASN A 211 -4.00 9.78 13.35
C ASN A 211 -3.09 10.86 12.74
N VAL A 212 -1.88 10.52 12.29
CA VAL A 212 -1.01 11.51 11.63
C VAL A 212 -1.59 11.91 10.27
N PHE A 213 -2.07 10.96 9.47
CA PHE A 213 -2.72 11.26 8.20
C PHE A 213 -3.91 12.23 8.37
N GLU A 214 -4.72 12.05 9.42
CA GLU A 214 -5.84 12.94 9.75
C GLU A 214 -5.45 14.39 10.06
N HIS A 215 -4.24 14.62 10.58
CA HIS A 215 -3.80 15.93 11.06
C HIS A 215 -2.91 16.69 10.07
N LEU A 216 -2.53 16.06 8.96
CA LEU A 216 -1.77 16.71 7.91
C LEU A 216 -2.69 17.59 7.04
N PRO A 217 -2.42 18.89 6.87
CA PRO A 217 -3.31 19.81 6.14
C PRO A 217 -3.50 19.46 4.66
N GLN A 218 -2.54 18.75 4.06
CA GLN A 218 -2.58 18.37 2.65
C GLN A 218 -3.42 17.12 2.36
N THR A 219 -3.76 16.30 3.38
CA THR A 219 -4.41 15.00 3.13
C THR A 219 -5.87 15.10 2.69
N PRO A 220 -6.70 16.06 3.16
CA PRO A 220 -8.03 16.26 2.59
C PRO A 220 -7.95 16.69 1.12
N LEU A 221 -7.02 17.58 0.78
CA LEU A 221 -6.82 18.05 -0.60
C LEU A 221 -6.32 16.92 -1.50
N LEU A 222 -5.43 16.06 -1.01
CA LEU A 222 -4.99 14.86 -1.73
C LEU A 222 -6.17 13.94 -2.06
N MET A 223 -7.07 13.70 -1.11
CA MET A 223 -8.26 12.88 -1.34
C MET A 223 -9.18 13.52 -2.38
N VAL A 224 -9.37 14.84 -2.29
CA VAL A 224 -10.16 15.60 -3.27
C VAL A 224 -9.56 15.48 -4.66
N LYS A 225 -8.27 15.74 -4.81
CA LYS A 225 -7.57 15.66 -6.11
C LYS A 225 -7.52 14.24 -6.68
N GLY A 226 -7.38 13.21 -5.85
CA GLY A 226 -7.42 11.82 -6.31
C GLY A 226 -8.81 11.33 -6.74
N LEU A 227 -9.87 12.04 -6.34
CA LEU A 227 -11.27 11.77 -6.68
C LEU A 227 -11.84 12.77 -7.71
N ASP A 228 -11.03 13.67 -8.25
CA ASP A 228 -11.52 14.67 -9.20
C ASP A 228 -12.05 13.96 -10.45
N PRO A 229 -13.31 14.20 -10.88
CA PRO A 229 -13.88 13.54 -12.06
C PRO A 229 -13.27 14.04 -13.37
N ASP A 230 -12.52 15.16 -13.37
CA ASP A 230 -11.86 15.68 -14.56
C ASP A 230 -10.80 14.70 -15.09
N PRO A 231 -10.94 14.20 -16.34
CA PRO A 231 -9.99 13.26 -16.94
C PRO A 231 -8.59 13.86 -17.17
N VAL A 232 -8.43 15.19 -17.11
CA VAL A 232 -7.11 15.85 -17.12
C VAL A 232 -6.44 15.71 -15.76
N VAL A 233 -7.20 15.72 -14.67
CA VAL A 233 -6.67 15.68 -13.29
C VAL A 233 -6.51 14.24 -12.79
N THR A 234 -7.38 13.31 -13.21
CA THR A 234 -7.36 11.92 -12.76
C THR A 234 -7.71 10.91 -13.86
N ASN A 235 -7.48 9.63 -13.56
CA ASN A 235 -8.04 8.52 -14.33
C ASN A 235 -8.80 7.55 -13.41
N GLU A 236 -9.47 6.58 -14.00
CA GLU A 236 -10.23 5.57 -13.29
C GLU A 236 -9.38 4.80 -12.24
N LYS A 237 -8.15 4.42 -12.58
CA LYS A 237 -7.27 3.68 -11.66
C LYS A 237 -6.97 4.50 -10.40
N LEU A 238 -6.69 5.80 -10.58
CA LEU A 238 -6.44 6.73 -9.48
C LEU A 238 -7.69 6.91 -8.62
N ARG A 239 -8.86 7.15 -9.24
CA ARG A 239 -10.13 7.30 -8.50
C ARG A 239 -10.48 6.05 -7.72
N THR A 240 -10.35 4.87 -8.31
CA THR A 240 -10.66 3.59 -7.64
C THR A 240 -9.75 3.35 -6.44
N LYS A 241 -8.44 3.59 -6.56
CA LYS A 241 -7.51 3.44 -5.43
C LYS A 241 -7.74 4.48 -4.34
N THR A 242 -8.06 5.72 -4.73
CA THR A 242 -8.33 6.80 -3.78
C THR A 242 -9.63 6.53 -3.01
N LEU A 243 -10.68 6.10 -3.70
CA LEU A 243 -11.96 5.72 -3.08
C LEU A 243 -11.79 4.53 -2.14
N PHE A 244 -11.06 3.50 -2.56
CA PHE A 244 -10.74 2.36 -1.70
C PHE A 244 -9.99 2.80 -0.43
N PHE A 245 -8.98 3.65 -0.56
CA PHE A 245 -8.23 4.17 0.57
C PHE A 245 -9.10 5.03 1.49
N LEU A 246 -9.86 5.97 0.93
CA LEU A 246 -10.74 6.84 1.70
C LEU A 246 -11.80 6.04 2.46
N ASN A 247 -12.41 5.04 1.82
CA ASN A 247 -13.37 4.15 2.47
C ASN A 247 -12.70 3.47 3.68
N ALA A 248 -11.57 2.78 3.46
CA ALA A 248 -10.87 2.08 4.53
C ALA A 248 -10.45 3.01 5.69
N PHE A 249 -10.07 4.25 5.40
CA PHE A 249 -9.66 5.23 6.40
C PHE A 249 -10.83 5.84 7.18
N LEU A 250 -11.94 6.16 6.50
CA LEU A 250 -13.12 6.75 7.12
C LEU A 250 -14.03 5.73 7.80
N THR A 251 -13.89 4.43 7.49
CA THR A 251 -14.62 3.35 8.14
C THR A 251 -13.76 2.47 9.04
N SER A 252 -12.51 2.87 9.31
CA SER A 252 -11.64 2.18 10.28
C SER A 252 -12.21 2.24 11.69
N ASP A 253 -11.77 1.35 12.57
CA ASP A 253 -12.27 1.27 13.94
C ASP A 253 -11.93 2.50 14.80
N THR A 254 -10.89 3.25 14.43
CA THR A 254 -10.55 4.52 15.10
C THR A 254 -11.21 5.75 14.47
N SER A 255 -11.99 5.56 13.41
CA SER A 255 -12.68 6.65 12.74
C SER A 255 -13.70 7.32 13.64
N SER A 256 -13.90 8.61 13.41
CA SER A 256 -14.83 9.45 14.17
C SER A 256 -15.60 10.38 13.25
N SER A 257 -16.73 10.89 13.74
CA SER A 257 -17.48 11.93 13.03
C SER A 257 -16.62 13.16 12.73
N ALA A 258 -15.68 13.52 13.62
CA ALA A 258 -14.75 14.63 13.37
C ALA A 258 -13.81 14.35 12.20
N ARG A 259 -13.28 13.11 12.11
CA ARG A 259 -12.48 12.65 10.96
C ARG A 259 -13.28 12.75 9.68
N VAL A 260 -14.49 12.21 9.63
CA VAL A 260 -15.34 12.27 8.42
C VAL A 260 -15.63 13.72 8.00
N ASN A 261 -15.86 14.62 8.96
CA ASN A 261 -16.08 16.04 8.67
C ASN A 261 -14.84 16.74 8.09
N LYS A 262 -13.61 16.36 8.48
CA LYS A 262 -12.38 16.90 7.86
C LYS A 262 -12.24 16.52 6.39
N PHE A 263 -12.84 15.39 5.98
CA PHE A 263 -12.81 14.89 4.60
C PHE A 263 -14.16 15.08 3.89
N ALA A 264 -14.98 16.03 4.36
CA ALA A 264 -16.34 16.23 3.84
C ALA A 264 -16.40 16.52 2.34
N ASP A 265 -15.43 17.25 1.79
CA ASP A 265 -15.39 17.57 0.34
C ASP A 265 -15.21 16.31 -0.51
N ALA A 266 -14.36 15.38 -0.06
CA ALA A 266 -14.16 14.09 -0.71
C ALA A 266 -15.42 13.21 -0.60
N VAL A 267 -16.07 13.18 0.57
CA VAL A 267 -17.35 12.47 0.76
C VAL A 267 -18.45 13.06 -0.11
N ASN A 268 -18.49 14.39 -0.24
CA ASN A 268 -19.42 15.07 -1.13
C ASN A 268 -19.18 14.63 -2.58
N MET A 269 -17.95 14.67 -3.11
CA MET A 269 -17.70 14.20 -4.48
C MET A 269 -18.17 12.76 -4.74
N ILE A 270 -18.02 11.85 -3.78
CA ILE A 270 -18.48 10.45 -3.93
C ILE A 270 -20.01 10.38 -3.95
N ALA A 271 -20.68 11.32 -3.29
CA ALA A 271 -22.14 11.46 -3.30
C ALA A 271 -22.69 12.20 -4.54
N ASP A 272 -21.84 12.58 -5.50
CA ASP A 272 -22.26 13.23 -6.74
C ASP A 272 -22.71 12.24 -7.83
N PRO A 273 -23.52 12.68 -8.80
CA PRO A 273 -23.97 11.84 -9.92
C PRO A 273 -22.82 11.21 -10.72
N GLN A 274 -21.66 11.86 -10.82
CA GLN A 274 -20.49 11.32 -11.53
C GLN A 274 -19.97 10.01 -10.92
N TYR A 275 -20.23 9.77 -9.63
CA TYR A 275 -19.86 8.53 -8.95
C TYR A 275 -21.03 7.56 -8.81
N LEU A 276 -22.25 8.07 -8.70
CA LEU A 276 -23.45 7.27 -8.41
C LEU A 276 -24.29 6.89 -9.63
N ASP A 277 -24.14 7.58 -10.75
CA ASP A 277 -24.95 7.40 -11.97
C ASP A 277 -24.10 7.38 -13.25
N ASP A 278 -22.77 7.26 -13.13
CA ASP A 278 -21.92 7.01 -14.29
C ASP A 278 -22.17 5.59 -14.81
N GLY A 279 -22.95 5.51 -15.90
CA GLY A 279 -23.31 4.26 -16.56
C GLY A 279 -22.13 3.45 -17.10
N SER A 280 -20.92 4.02 -17.15
CA SER A 280 -19.71 3.34 -17.63
C SER A 280 -18.93 2.59 -16.53
N ASN A 281 -19.05 2.99 -15.26
CA ASN A 281 -18.19 2.47 -14.20
C ASN A 281 -18.96 1.83 -13.04
N TYR A 282 -19.34 0.57 -13.23
CA TYR A 282 -20.00 -0.25 -12.21
C TYR A 282 -19.18 -0.34 -10.92
N GLN A 283 -17.87 -0.54 -11.02
CA GLN A 283 -17.00 -0.74 -9.86
C GLN A 283 -16.91 0.49 -8.96
N LEU A 284 -16.70 1.67 -9.55
CA LEU A 284 -16.67 2.93 -8.79
C LEU A 284 -18.01 3.21 -8.11
N ARG A 285 -19.12 2.95 -8.80
CA ARG A 285 -20.46 3.12 -8.23
C ARG A 285 -20.71 2.20 -7.03
N GLU A 286 -20.40 0.91 -7.18
CA GLU A 286 -20.53 -0.07 -6.08
C GLU A 286 -19.71 0.34 -4.86
N TYR A 287 -18.44 0.75 -5.06
CA TYR A 287 -17.59 1.22 -3.97
C TYR A 287 -18.13 2.51 -3.33
N SER A 288 -18.68 3.42 -4.15
CA SER A 288 -19.21 4.71 -3.68
C SER A 288 -20.41 4.49 -2.77
N ILE A 289 -21.42 3.74 -3.25
CA ILE A 289 -22.62 3.44 -2.45
C ILE A 289 -22.23 2.65 -1.20
N GLY A 290 -21.33 1.68 -1.33
CA GLY A 290 -20.86 0.87 -0.20
C GLY A 290 -20.23 1.72 0.90
N MET A 291 -19.39 2.70 0.53
CA MET A 291 -18.80 3.63 1.49
C MET A 291 -19.87 4.50 2.15
N LEU A 292 -20.78 5.11 1.38
CA LEU A 292 -21.84 5.97 1.92
C LEU A 292 -22.78 5.19 2.86
N GLN A 293 -23.07 3.93 2.52
CA GLN A 293 -23.83 3.01 3.36
C GLN A 293 -23.12 2.74 4.69
N GLN A 294 -21.84 2.38 4.66
CA GLN A 294 -21.05 2.12 5.87
C GLN A 294 -20.98 3.35 6.80
N LEU A 295 -20.89 4.56 6.24
CA LEU A 295 -20.94 5.80 7.03
C LEU A 295 -22.29 5.95 7.75
N LEU A 296 -23.41 5.67 7.07
CA LEU A 296 -24.74 5.70 7.69
C LEU A 296 -24.91 4.63 8.76
N GLU A 297 -24.46 3.40 8.51
CA GLU A 297 -24.50 2.29 9.48
C GLU A 297 -23.72 2.61 10.76
N ARG A 298 -22.54 3.22 10.60
CA ARG A 298 -21.69 3.67 11.70
C ARG A 298 -22.12 5.00 12.31
N LYS A 299 -23.20 5.60 11.79
CA LYS A 299 -23.71 6.90 12.24
C LYS A 299 -22.66 8.02 12.20
N MET A 300 -21.85 8.06 11.14
CA MET A 300 -20.83 9.08 10.90
C MET A 300 -21.16 9.86 9.62
N GLY A 301 -20.81 11.15 9.57
CA GLY A 301 -21.04 11.98 8.37
C GLY A 301 -22.52 12.16 8.01
N ILE A 302 -23.43 11.87 8.95
CA ILE A 302 -24.89 11.92 8.70
C ILE A 302 -25.30 13.30 8.19
N LYS A 303 -24.76 14.38 8.79
CA LYS A 303 -25.08 15.75 8.38
C LYS A 303 -24.70 16.03 6.93
N ILE A 304 -23.54 15.55 6.49
CA ILE A 304 -23.05 15.70 5.10
C ILE A 304 -24.03 15.01 4.15
N LEU A 305 -24.43 13.77 4.45
CA LEU A 305 -25.34 13.01 3.59
C LEU A 305 -26.77 13.58 3.60
N LEU A 306 -27.25 14.05 4.75
CA LEU A 306 -28.57 14.67 4.86
C LEU A 306 -28.68 16.00 4.10
N GLN A 307 -27.59 16.77 3.97
CA GLN A 307 -27.56 17.96 3.12
C GLN A 307 -27.83 17.63 1.64
N ARG A 308 -27.52 16.41 1.23
CA ARG A 308 -27.71 15.91 -0.15
C ARG A 308 -28.87 14.93 -0.28
N LYS A 309 -29.74 14.82 0.74
CA LYS A 309 -30.77 13.78 0.81
C LYS A 309 -31.66 13.73 -0.43
N GLU A 310 -32.18 14.87 -0.88
CA GLU A 310 -33.09 14.91 -2.03
C GLU A 310 -32.40 14.41 -3.31
N LEU A 311 -31.15 14.81 -3.54
CA LEU A 311 -30.35 14.33 -4.66
C LEU A 311 -30.14 12.81 -4.58
N LEU A 312 -29.63 12.32 -3.44
CA LEU A 312 -29.33 10.90 -3.23
C LEU A 312 -30.57 10.02 -3.35
N VAL A 313 -31.72 10.47 -2.81
CA VAL A 313 -33.00 9.78 -2.97
C VAL A 313 -33.44 9.77 -4.43
N SER A 314 -33.33 10.89 -5.13
CA SER A 314 -33.73 10.96 -6.54
C SER A 314 -32.91 10.01 -7.43
N LEU A 315 -31.59 9.97 -7.26
CA LEU A 315 -30.68 9.07 -7.98
C LEU A 315 -30.97 7.61 -7.65
N GLY A 316 -31.08 7.28 -6.35
CA GLY A 316 -31.36 5.91 -5.92
C GLY A 316 -32.70 5.38 -6.42
N VAL A 317 -33.76 6.20 -6.39
CA VAL A 317 -35.09 5.79 -6.92
C VAL A 317 -35.04 5.56 -8.43
N GLN A 318 -34.36 6.44 -9.18
CA GLN A 318 -34.19 6.26 -10.63
C GLN A 318 -33.42 4.97 -10.93
N ARG A 319 -32.33 4.72 -10.21
CA ARG A 319 -31.49 3.53 -10.40
C ARG A 319 -32.21 2.25 -10.03
N ILE A 320 -32.91 2.20 -8.89
CA ILE A 320 -33.76 1.07 -8.49
C ILE A 320 -34.84 0.81 -9.55
N SER A 321 -35.49 1.86 -10.06
CA SER A 321 -36.49 1.71 -11.12
C SER A 321 -35.90 1.12 -12.40
N ALA A 322 -34.69 1.54 -12.78
CA ALA A 322 -33.99 1.00 -13.94
C ALA A 322 -33.64 -0.49 -13.75
N MET A 323 -33.11 -0.87 -12.58
CA MET A 323 -32.74 -2.26 -12.28
C MET A 323 -33.96 -3.19 -12.20
N ARG A 324 -35.07 -2.73 -11.62
CA ARG A 324 -36.33 -3.51 -11.56
C ARG A 324 -37.01 -3.67 -12.91
N ALA A 325 -36.64 -2.87 -13.92
CA ALA A 325 -37.13 -3.00 -15.29
C ALA A 325 -36.33 -4.04 -16.10
N LEU A 326 -35.17 -4.48 -15.61
CA LEU A 326 -34.38 -5.55 -16.23
C LEU A 326 -35.11 -6.89 -16.13
N THR A 327 -34.84 -7.79 -17.07
CA THR A 327 -35.44 -9.14 -17.11
C THR A 327 -34.41 -10.19 -17.51
N GLY A 328 -34.58 -11.44 -17.07
CA GLY A 328 -33.67 -12.54 -17.42
C GLY A 328 -32.31 -12.41 -16.75
N GLU A 329 -31.25 -12.82 -17.44
CA GLU A 329 -29.87 -12.84 -16.90
C GLU A 329 -29.37 -11.45 -16.44
N GLU A 330 -29.83 -10.37 -17.10
CA GLU A 330 -29.49 -9.00 -16.71
C GLU A 330 -30.06 -8.62 -15.34
N ALA A 331 -31.25 -9.13 -14.99
CA ALA A 331 -31.84 -8.90 -13.67
C ALA A 331 -31.06 -9.65 -12.57
N ASP A 332 -30.64 -10.88 -12.85
CA ASP A 332 -29.86 -11.69 -11.90
C ASP A 332 -28.49 -11.03 -11.62
N MET A 333 -27.84 -10.47 -12.65
CA MET A 333 -26.58 -9.74 -12.49
C MET A 333 -26.75 -8.43 -11.69
N ALA A 334 -27.88 -7.75 -11.82
CA ALA A 334 -28.16 -6.48 -11.14
C ALA A 334 -28.66 -6.63 -9.69
N GLN A 335 -28.94 -7.86 -9.24
CA GLN A 335 -29.58 -8.11 -7.94
C GLN A 335 -28.75 -7.57 -6.75
N ILE A 336 -27.42 -7.73 -6.79
CA ILE A 336 -26.54 -7.24 -5.72
C ILE A 336 -26.57 -5.70 -5.65
N GLU A 337 -26.49 -5.03 -6.81
CA GLU A 337 -26.57 -3.57 -6.89
C GLU A 337 -27.94 -3.06 -6.40
N LEU A 338 -29.02 -3.77 -6.76
CA LEU A 338 -30.37 -3.46 -6.30
C LEU A 338 -30.50 -3.52 -4.79
N GLU A 339 -30.05 -4.61 -4.16
CA GLU A 339 -30.06 -4.77 -2.70
C GLU A 339 -29.24 -3.68 -2.00
N GLN A 340 -28.09 -3.32 -2.56
CA GLN A 340 -27.23 -2.27 -2.03
C GLN A 340 -27.93 -0.89 -2.03
N TRP A 341 -28.55 -0.51 -3.14
CA TRP A 341 -29.32 0.74 -3.25
C TRP A 341 -30.53 0.77 -2.30
N GLU A 342 -31.27 -0.32 -2.22
CA GLU A 342 -32.43 -0.41 -1.33
C GLU A 342 -32.01 -0.27 0.14
N SER A 343 -30.95 -0.97 0.56
CA SER A 343 -30.37 -0.85 1.90
C SER A 343 -29.93 0.59 2.18
N PHE A 344 -29.19 1.20 1.26
CA PHE A 344 -28.71 2.58 1.38
C PHE A 344 -29.87 3.58 1.56
N LEU A 345 -30.92 3.50 0.74
CA LEU A 345 -32.07 4.41 0.86
C LEU A 345 -32.86 4.21 2.16
N VAL A 346 -32.99 2.98 2.65
CA VAL A 346 -33.63 2.71 3.95
C VAL A 346 -32.83 3.33 5.09
N LEU A 347 -31.50 3.22 5.07
CA LEU A 347 -30.61 3.84 6.05
C LEU A 347 -30.71 5.36 5.99
N LEU A 348 -30.64 5.94 4.79
CA LEU A 348 -30.73 7.39 4.58
C LEU A 348 -32.09 7.96 5.02
N ALA A 349 -33.18 7.21 4.80
CA ALA A 349 -34.51 7.61 5.24
C ALA A 349 -34.64 7.63 6.77
N ARG A 350 -33.97 6.70 7.47
CA ARG A 350 -34.00 6.58 8.93
C ARG A 350 -33.05 7.53 9.65
N ALA A 351 -31.99 7.99 8.98
CA ALA A 351 -30.96 8.81 9.57
C ALA A 351 -31.48 10.18 10.05
N LYS A 352 -31.09 10.58 11.26
CA LYS A 352 -31.35 11.91 11.82
C LYS A 352 -30.03 12.61 12.16
N ALA A 353 -29.97 13.93 12.07
CA ALA A 353 -28.75 14.69 12.37
C ALA A 353 -28.25 14.50 13.82
N GLU A 354 -29.14 14.13 14.74
CA GLU A 354 -28.85 13.83 16.14
C GLU A 354 -28.23 12.45 16.36
N ASP A 355 -28.29 11.55 15.36
CA ASP A 355 -27.70 10.21 15.45
C ASP A 355 -26.17 10.23 15.37
N GLU A 356 -25.56 11.35 14.97
CA GLU A 356 -24.12 11.44 14.80
C GLU A 356 -23.41 11.29 16.14
N THR A 357 -22.54 10.28 16.24
CA THR A 357 -21.87 9.98 17.51
C THR A 357 -20.96 11.13 17.92
N VAL A 358 -21.20 11.67 19.13
CA VAL A 358 -20.31 12.63 19.79
C VAL A 358 -19.16 11.84 20.40
N SER A 359 -18.20 11.40 19.58
CA SER A 359 -16.95 10.83 20.10
C SER A 359 -16.03 11.98 20.53
N SER A 360 -16.26 12.53 21.72
CA SER A 360 -15.38 13.55 22.32
C SER A 360 -15.10 13.28 23.80
N LEU A 361 -15.00 12.00 24.21
CA LEU A 361 -14.67 11.62 25.58
C LEU A 361 -13.83 10.33 25.61
N THR A 362 -12.51 10.43 25.38
CA THR A 362 -11.45 9.57 26.00
C THR A 362 -10.05 9.90 25.48
N THR A 363 -9.54 11.12 25.70
CA THR A 363 -8.09 11.39 25.75
C THR A 363 -7.75 12.37 26.87
N ALA A 364 -8.33 12.16 28.05
CA ALA A 364 -7.77 12.70 29.29
C ALA A 364 -6.97 11.58 29.97
N ASN A 365 -5.67 11.83 30.17
CA ASN A 365 -4.68 11.00 30.87
C ASN A 365 -3.93 9.95 30.04
N ALA A 366 -2.99 10.42 29.22
CA ALA A 366 -1.69 9.75 29.09
C ALA A 366 -0.61 10.78 29.49
N PRO A 367 0.21 10.54 30.53
CA PRO A 367 1.26 11.47 30.92
C PRO A 367 2.33 11.56 29.84
N MET A 368 2.68 12.79 29.44
CA MET A 368 3.93 13.08 28.74
C MET A 368 5.10 12.51 29.55
N MET A 369 5.70 11.42 29.10
CA MET A 369 7.12 11.18 29.38
C MET A 369 7.92 11.91 28.32
N ILE A 370 8.36 13.11 28.69
CA ILE A 370 9.54 13.74 28.11
C ILE A 370 10.74 12.94 28.63
N ALA A 371 11.51 12.33 27.75
CA ALA A 371 12.87 11.91 28.04
C ALA A 371 13.81 12.60 27.06
N MET A 372 14.78 13.30 27.66
CA MET A 372 15.92 14.00 27.05
C MET A 372 16.82 13.06 26.25
#